data_AF-A0A0M3HG40-F1
#
_entry.id   AF-A0A0M3HG40-F1
#
_cell.length_a   1.000
_cell.length_b   1.000
_cell.length_c   1.000
_cell.angle_alpha   90.00
_cell.angle_beta   90.00
_cell.angle_gamma   90.00
#
_symmetry.space_group_name_H-M   'P 1'
#
loop_
_entity.id
_entity.type
_entity.pdbx_description
1 polymer ?
#
loop_
_entity_poly.entity_id
_entity_poly.type
_entity_poly.pdbx_seq_one_letter_code
_entity_poly.pdbx_strand_id
1 'polypeptide(L)' 'MGASSAPLDSWDAAVCTIEKANSLLNKAIDEGTLDAIGVVVVDEFHMVFDLNRGQLIEHIIAKLLYASTHLR' A
#
# COMPACT_ATOMS: atom_id res chain seq x y z
N MET A 1 -8.78 -3.01 16.76
CA MET A 1 -8.77 -1.54 16.60
C MET A 1 -7.33 -1.13 16.32
N GLY A 2 -6.97 -0.97 15.04
CA GLY A 2 -5.60 -0.65 14.64
C GLY A 2 -5.29 0.82 14.91
N ALA A 3 -4.04 1.14 15.24
CA ALA A 3 -3.58 2.50 15.44
C ALA A 3 -4.03 3.39 14.28
N SER A 4 -4.77 4.46 14.61
CA SER A 4 -5.20 5.48 13.64
C SER A 4 -3.95 6.01 12.94
N SER A 5 -3.80 5.70 11.65
CA SER A 5 -2.82 6.40 10.83
C SER A 5 -3.34 7.79 10.55
N ALA A 6 -2.43 8.77 10.59
CA ALA A 6 -2.72 10.10 10.11
C ALA A 6 -3.25 10.04 8.65
N PRO A 7 -4.10 10.98 8.24
CA PRO A 7 -4.56 11.12 6.86
C PRO A 7 -3.42 11.08 5.84
N LEU A 8 -3.70 10.63 4.62
CA LEU A 8 -2.68 10.50 3.57
C LEU A 8 -2.03 11.86 3.21
N ASP A 9 -2.81 12.94 3.29
CA ASP A 9 -2.40 14.32 2.98
C ASP A 9 -1.59 14.98 4.10
N SER A 10 -1.37 14.30 5.23
CA SER A 10 -0.66 14.87 6.38
C SER A 10 0.83 14.53 6.43
N TRP A 11 1.38 13.87 5.39
CA TRP A 11 2.78 13.45 5.34
C TRP A 11 3.30 13.41 3.89
N ASP A 12 4.60 13.68 3.71
CA ASP A 12 5.26 13.58 2.41
C ASP A 12 5.78 12.17 2.12
N ALA A 13 6.16 11.43 3.17
CA ALA A 13 6.63 10.05 3.07
C ALA A 13 6.23 9.22 4.30
N ALA A 14 5.97 7.92 4.10
CA ALA A 14 5.68 6.97 5.15
C ALA A 14 6.54 5.70 5.01
N VAL A 15 7.20 5.30 6.10
CA VAL A 15 7.89 4.01 6.21
C VAL A 15 7.06 3.12 7.11
N CYS A 16 6.70 1.94 6.63
CA CYS A 16 5.81 1.06 7.37
C CYS A 16 6.04 -0.42 7.03
N THR A 17 5.57 -1.30 7.90
CA THR A 17 5.56 -2.75 7.62
C THR A 17 4.54 -3.08 6.54
N ILE A 18 4.66 -4.26 5.94
CA ILE A 18 3.77 -4.73 4.87
C ILE A 18 2.30 -4.71 5.31
N GLU A 19 2.00 -5.10 6.56
CA GLU A 19 0.65 -5.11 7.11
C GLU A 19 0.05 -3.71 7.20
N LYS A 20 0.87 -2.73 7.61
CA LYS A 20 0.44 -1.33 7.73
C LYS A 20 0.32 -0.68 6.34
N ALA A 21 1.22 -0.97 5.41
CA ALA A 21 1.13 -0.54 4.02
C ALA A 21 -0.18 -1.03 3.37
N ASN A 22 -0.51 -2.33 3.53
CA ASN A 22 -1.76 -2.90 3.02
C ASN A 22 -3.00 -2.19 3.58
N SER A 23 -2.97 -1.87 4.88
CA SER A 23 -4.05 -1.16 5.56
C SER A 23 -4.19 0.29 5.07
N LEU A 24 -3.08 1.01 4.87
CA LEU A 24 -3.06 2.36 4.33
C LEU A 24 -3.58 2.39 2.88
N LEU A 25 -3.17 1.42 2.06
CA LEU A 25 -3.59 1.32 0.67
C LEU A 25 -5.10 1.05 0.54
N ASN A 26 -5.63 0.14 1.38
CA ASN A 26 -7.07 -0.10 1.42
C ASN A 26 -7.84 1.17 1.80
N LYS A 27 -7.39 1.89 2.83
CA LYS A 27 -8.01 3.16 3.23
C LYS A 27 -7.98 4.18 2.09
N ALA A 28 -6.84 4.34 1.40
CA ALA A 28 -6.72 5.26 0.27
C ALA A 28 -7.63 4.88 -0.92
N ILE A 29 -7.85 3.58 -1.16
CA ILE A 29 -8.81 3.10 -2.16
C ILE A 29 -10.24 3.43 -1.72
N ASP A 30 -10.60 3.14 -0.48
CA ASP A 30 -11.94 3.38 0.07
C ASP A 30 -12.28 4.89 0.09
N GLU A 31 -11.29 5.74 0.35
CA GLU A 31 -11.41 7.20 0.37
C GLU A 31 -11.24 7.84 -1.04
N GLY A 32 -10.84 7.06 -2.05
CA GLY A 32 -10.62 7.56 -3.40
C GLY A 32 -9.41 8.49 -3.56
N THR A 33 -8.46 8.45 -2.62
CA THR A 33 -7.27 9.33 -2.59
C THR A 33 -6.00 8.61 -3.02
N LEU A 34 -6.12 7.49 -3.73
CA LEU A 34 -4.98 6.68 -4.14
C LEU A 34 -4.07 7.40 -5.16
N ASP A 35 -4.65 8.33 -5.92
CA ASP A 35 -3.99 9.22 -6.89
C ASP A 35 -2.96 10.17 -6.25
N ALA A 36 -3.09 10.46 -4.96
CA ALA A 36 -2.10 11.24 -4.21
C ALA A 36 -0.80 10.47 -3.92
N ILE A 37 -0.77 9.13 -4.08
CA ILE A 37 0.44 8.34 -3.91
C ILE A 37 1.26 8.36 -5.21
N GLY A 38 2.34 9.14 -5.23
CA GLY A 38 3.21 9.25 -6.40
C GLY A 38 4.19 8.08 -6.60
N VAL A 39 4.69 7.49 -5.51
CA VAL A 39 5.66 6.38 -5.57
C VAL A 39 5.49 5.43 -4.40
N VAL A 40 5.64 4.13 -4.67
CA VAL A 40 5.72 3.07 -3.65
C VAL A 40 7.02 2.31 -3.85
N VAL A 41 7.80 2.19 -2.79
CA VAL A 41 9.03 1.38 -2.77
C VAL A 41 8.78 0.16 -1.87
N VAL A 42 8.98 -1.02 -2.43
CA VAL A 42 8.90 -2.29 -1.70
C VAL A 42 10.30 -2.79 -1.42
N ASP A 43 10.72 -2.69 -0.17
CA ASP A 43 11.98 -3.31 0.28
C ASP A 43 11.80 -4.83 0.46
N GLU A 44 12.89 -5.58 0.31
CA GLU A 44 12.92 -7.04 0.43
C GLU A 44 11.87 -7.76 -0.43
N PHE A 45 11.72 -7.31 -1.68
CA PHE A 45 10.69 -7.80 -2.59
C PHE A 45 10.68 -9.33 -2.77
N HIS A 46 11.80 -10.00 -2.56
CA HIS A 46 11.90 -11.47 -2.60
C HIS A 46 10.94 -12.16 -1.61
N MET A 47 10.48 -11.46 -0.55
CA MET A 47 9.45 -11.95 0.37
C MET A 47 8.10 -12.22 -0.30
N VAL A 48 7.88 -11.80 -1.55
CA VAL A 48 6.68 -12.19 -2.32
C VAL A 48 6.54 -13.71 -2.45
N PHE A 49 7.65 -14.45 -2.40
CA PHE A 49 7.67 -15.91 -2.44
C PHE A 49 7.57 -16.57 -1.06
N ASP A 50 7.47 -15.79 0.02
CA ASP A 50 7.32 -16.32 1.38
C ASP A 50 5.91 -16.87 1.61
N LEU A 51 5.82 -18.07 2.18
CA LEU A 51 4.54 -18.78 2.39
C LEU A 51 3.61 -18.09 3.39
N ASN A 52 4.14 -17.28 4.31
CA ASN A 52 3.35 -16.64 5.36
C ASN A 52 2.96 -15.20 5.00
N ARG A 53 3.88 -14.45 4.38
CA ARG A 53 3.75 -13.01 4.13
C ARG A 53 3.62 -12.62 2.67
N GLY A 54 3.98 -13.53 1.74
CA GLY A 54 3.95 -13.27 0.30
C GLY A 54 2.58 -12.80 -0.19
N GLN A 55 1.49 -13.36 0.34
CA GLN A 55 0.13 -12.96 -0.05
C GLN A 55 -0.14 -11.46 0.18
N LEU A 56 0.44 -10.85 1.21
CA LEU A 56 0.21 -9.44 1.51
C LEU A 56 0.94 -8.55 0.51
N ILE A 57 2.15 -8.94 0.12
CA ILE A 57 2.92 -8.25 -0.92
C ILE A 57 2.20 -8.39 -2.26
N GLU A 58 1.73 -9.58 -2.60
CA GLU A 58 0.96 -9.84 -3.82
C GLU A 58 -0.31 -8.98 -3.87
N HIS A 59 -1.08 -8.92 -2.78
CA HIS A 59 -2.26 -8.06 -2.68
C HIS A 59 -1.94 -6.57 -2.88
N ILE A 60 -0.86 -6.06 -2.25
CA ILE A 60 -0.45 -4.66 -2.41
C ILE A 60 -0.11 -4.37 -3.88
N ILE A 61 0.71 -5.23 -4.50
CA ILE A 61 1.17 -5.03 -5.87
C ILE A 61 0.02 -5.13 -6.86
N ALA A 62 -0.87 -6.11 -6.71
CA ALA A 62 -2.05 -6.25 -7.57
C ALA A 62 -2.92 -4.97 -7.54
N LYS A 63 -3.15 -4.40 -6.35
CA LYS A 63 -3.91 -3.15 -6.19
C LYS A 63 -3.22 -1.96 -6.85
N LEU A 64 -1.91 -1.82 -6.65
CA LEU A 64 -1.12 -0.73 -7.24
C LEU A 64 -1.05 -0.83 -8.77
N LEU A 65 -0.84 -2.03 -9.32
CA LEU A 65 -0.81 -2.27 -10.77
C LEU A 65 -2.19 -2.00 -11.40
N TYR A 66 -3.25 -2.48 -10.77
CA TYR A 66 -4.61 -2.18 -11.20
C TYR A 66 -4.87 -0.67 -11.21
N ALA A 67 -4.58 0.00 -10.10
CA ALA A 67 -4.76 1.45 -9.96
C ALA A 67 -3.95 2.24 -10.99
N SER A 68 -2.66 1.95 -11.16
CA SER A 68 -1.79 2.66 -12.12
C SER A 68 -2.21 2.49 -13.59
N THR A 69 -2.95 1.42 -13.90
CA THR A 69 -3.48 1.17 -15.24
C THR A 69 -4.84 1.84 -15.47
N HIS A 70 -5.65 2.00 -14.41
CA HIS A 70 -7.04 2.48 -14.51
C HIS A 70 -7.24 3.93 -14.03
N LEU A 71 -6.30 4.51 -13.28
CA LEU A 71 -6.31 5.92 -12.86
C LEU A 71 -5.67 6.86 -13.89
N ARG A 72 -5.68 6.48 -15.19
CA ARG A 72 -5.16 7.29 -16.29
C ARG A 72 -6.25 8.07 -17.00
#